data_AF-A0A9W5PLG6-F1
#
_entry.id   AF-A0A9W5PLG6-F1
#
_cell.length_a   1.000
_cell.length_b   1.000
_cell.length_c   1.000
_cell.angle_alpha   90.00
_cell.angle_beta   90.00
_cell.angle_gamma   90.00
#
_symmetry.space_group_name_H-M   'P 1'
#
loop_
_entity.id
_entity.type
_entity.pdbx_description
1 polymer ?
#
loop_
_entity_poly.entity_id
_entity_poly.type
_entity_poly.pdbx_seq_one_letter_code
_entity_poly.pdbx_strand_id
1 'polypeptide(L)'
;EDIEKAMMYIHNKAVRPIMKNFEDHLSLLFYGQNSGKRMKFKINILDFVTYSNKTNIGYNLVRTAITSPDNVADMLGFPKQNTKESQAIYISNDLTEIGKKKETDSSLGGGDET
;
A
#
# COMPACT_ATOMS: atom_id res chain seq x y z
N GLU A 1 5.07 -18.57 7.95
CA GLU A 1 5.04 -18.23 6.51
C GLU A 1 4.07 -19.08 5.70
N ASP A 2 4.00 -20.40 5.91
CA ASP A 2 3.14 -21.26 5.08
C ASP A 2 1.64 -20.97 5.19
N ILE A 3 1.14 -20.61 6.37
CA ILE A 3 -0.28 -20.30 6.56
C ILE A 3 -0.68 -19.02 5.80
N GLU A 4 0.17 -17.99 5.80
CA GLU A 4 -0.09 -16.74 5.09
C GLU A 4 -0.12 -16.98 3.57
N LYS A 5 0.87 -17.72 3.04
CA LYS A 5 0.90 -18.13 1.63
C LYS A 5 -0.30 -19.00 1.28
N ALA A 6 -0.70 -19.94 2.13
CA ALA A 6 -1.88 -20.77 1.92
C ALA A 6 -3.17 -19.95 1.91
N MET A 7 -3.33 -18.99 2.83
CA MET A 7 -4.48 -18.08 2.88
C MET A 7 -4.54 -17.18 1.64
N MET A 8 -3.41 -16.62 1.21
CA MET A 8 -3.33 -15.86 -0.04
C MET A 8 -3.68 -16.73 -1.26
N TYR A 9 -3.22 -17.98 -1.28
CA TYR A 9 -3.52 -18.92 -2.35
C TYR A 9 -5.02 -19.25 -2.41
N ILE A 10 -5.63 -19.57 -1.26
CA ILE A 10 -7.07 -19.82 -1.14
C ILE A 10 -7.88 -18.58 -1.55
N HIS A 11 -7.46 -17.40 -1.10
CA HIS A 11 -8.11 -16.15 -1.46
C HIS A 11 -8.11 -15.95 -2.99
N ASN A 12 -6.95 -16.11 -3.62
CA ASN A 12 -6.81 -15.88 -5.06
C ASN A 12 -7.49 -16.95 -5.92
N LYS A 13 -7.46 -18.23 -5.50
CA LYS A 13 -7.97 -19.35 -6.29
C LYS A 13 -9.43 -19.66 -6.07
N ALA A 14 -9.94 -19.52 -4.84
CA ALA A 14 -11.30 -19.89 -4.49
C ALA A 14 -12.17 -18.66 -4.18
N VAL A 15 -11.74 -17.83 -3.22
CA VAL A 15 -12.59 -16.74 -2.70
C VAL A 15 -12.84 -15.67 -3.77
N ARG A 16 -11.81 -15.25 -4.51
CA ARG A 16 -11.93 -14.18 -5.50
C ARG A 16 -12.89 -14.51 -6.66
N PRO A 17 -12.82 -15.70 -7.30
CA PRO A 17 -13.81 -16.09 -8.30
C PRO A 17 -15.24 -16.18 -7.75
N ILE A 18 -15.42 -16.76 -6.55
CA ILE A 18 -16.73 -16.89 -5.90
C ILE A 18 -17.32 -15.50 -5.63
N MET A 19 -16.53 -14.60 -5.04
CA MET A 19 -16.96 -13.23 -4.76
C MET A 19 -17.29 -12.46 -6.03
N LYS A 20 -16.51 -12.62 -7.11
CA LYS A 20 -16.81 -11.99 -8.40
C LYS A 20 -18.16 -12.47 -8.95
N ASN A 21 -18.44 -13.76 -8.87
CA ASN A 21 -19.73 -14.30 -9.31
C ASN A 21 -20.88 -13.78 -8.46
N PHE A 22 -20.67 -13.72 -7.15
CA PHE A 22 -21.65 -13.16 -6.22
C PHE A 22 -21.93 -11.66 -6.47
N GLU A 23 -20.89 -10.87 -6.75
CA GLU A 23 -21.02 -9.47 -7.21
C GLU A 23 -21.86 -9.36 -8.47
N ASP A 24 -21.59 -10.19 -9.47
CA ASP A 24 -22.30 -10.17 -10.76
C ASP A 24 -23.79 -10.49 -10.57
N HIS A 25 -24.10 -11.53 -9.78
CA HIS A 25 -25.48 -11.91 -9.47
C HIS A 25 -26.22 -10.86 -8.65
N LEU A 26 -25.58 -10.28 -7.62
CA LEU A 26 -26.21 -9.22 -6.83
C LEU A 26 -26.40 -7.94 -7.63
N SER A 27 -25.43 -7.60 -8.49
CA SER A 27 -25.57 -6.45 -9.39
C SER A 27 -26.75 -6.61 -10.33
N LEU A 28 -26.93 -7.82 -10.88
CA LEU A 28 -28.08 -8.16 -11.71
C LEU A 28 -29.40 -8.07 -10.93
N LEU A 29 -29.44 -8.61 -9.71
CA LEU A 29 -30.64 -8.62 -8.87
C LEU A 29 -31.10 -7.20 -8.49
N PHE A 30 -30.17 -6.35 -8.06
CA PHE A 30 -30.51 -5.03 -7.52
C PHE A 30 -30.58 -3.92 -8.57
N TYR A 31 -29.76 -3.99 -9.62
CA TYR A 31 -29.68 -2.92 -10.61
C TYR A 31 -30.23 -3.34 -11.99
N GLY A 32 -30.37 -4.64 -12.28
CA GLY A 32 -30.81 -5.11 -13.59
C GLY A 32 -29.74 -5.01 -14.68
N GLN A 33 -30.02 -5.62 -15.85
CA GLN A 33 -29.01 -5.83 -16.90
C GLN A 33 -28.43 -4.54 -17.52
N ASN A 34 -29.17 -3.43 -17.51
CA ASN A 34 -28.81 -2.20 -18.24
C ASN A 34 -28.56 -0.96 -17.35
N SER A 35 -28.38 -1.13 -16.04
CA SER A 35 -28.20 0.02 -15.13
C SER A 35 -26.86 0.73 -15.23
N GLY A 36 -25.85 0.07 -15.82
CA GLY A 36 -24.45 0.53 -15.78
C GLY A 36 -23.84 0.54 -14.36
N LYS A 37 -24.54 -0.01 -13.35
CA LYS A 37 -24.09 -0.06 -11.95
C LYS A 37 -23.70 -1.48 -11.56
N ARG A 38 -22.60 -1.60 -10.80
CA ARG A 38 -22.07 -2.89 -10.30
C ARG A 38 -21.77 -2.78 -8.81
N MET A 39 -22.24 -3.76 -8.04
CA MET A 39 -21.84 -3.98 -6.66
C MET A 39 -20.45 -4.62 -6.63
N LYS A 40 -19.56 -4.10 -5.79
CA LYS A 40 -18.20 -4.61 -5.64
C LYS A 40 -17.88 -4.80 -4.17
N PHE A 41 -17.48 -6.00 -3.79
CA PHE A 41 -16.96 -6.29 -2.45
C PHE A 41 -15.46 -6.01 -2.45
N LYS A 42 -15.02 -5.07 -1.61
CA LYS A 42 -13.60 -4.77 -1.43
C LYS A 42 -13.09 -5.57 -0.23
N ILE A 43 -12.37 -6.65 -0.50
CA ILE A 43 -11.65 -7.42 0.52
C ILE A 43 -10.20 -6.95 0.51
N ASN A 44 -9.67 -6.55 1.67
CA ASN A 44 -8.26 -6.21 1.78
C ASN A 44 -7.45 -7.48 2.03
N ILE A 45 -6.66 -7.90 1.05
CA ILE A 45 -5.83 -9.12 1.12
C ILE A 45 -4.79 -8.99 2.23
N LEU A 46 -4.37 -7.75 2.54
CA LEU A 46 -3.44 -7.52 3.62
C LEU A 46 -3.99 -7.96 4.96
N ASP A 47 -5.31 -8.03 5.18
CA ASP A 47 -5.88 -8.48 6.46
C ASP A 47 -5.52 -9.92 6.84
N PHE A 48 -5.07 -10.73 5.86
CA PHE A 48 -4.56 -12.08 6.10
C PHE A 48 -3.06 -12.13 6.44
N VAL A 49 -2.39 -10.98 6.36
CA VAL A 49 -0.94 -10.80 6.56
C VAL A 49 -0.68 -10.21 7.94
N THR A 50 0.40 -10.66 8.59
CA THR A 50 0.79 -10.13 9.91
C THR A 50 1.09 -8.63 9.85
N TYR A 51 0.90 -7.93 10.97
CA TYR A 51 1.16 -6.47 11.05
C TYR A 51 2.60 -6.10 10.68
N SER A 52 3.59 -6.93 11.04
CA SER A 52 5.00 -6.71 10.67
C SER A 52 5.19 -6.72 9.15
N ASN A 53 4.63 -7.72 8.47
CA ASN A 53 4.71 -7.83 7.00
C ASN A 53 3.96 -6.69 6.30
N LYS A 54 2.77 -6.32 6.81
CA LYS A 54 1.99 -5.15 6.34
C LYS A 54 2.84 -3.87 6.37
N THR A 55 3.46 -3.58 7.51
CA THR A 55 4.28 -2.38 7.71
C THR A 55 5.53 -2.40 6.84
N ASN A 56 6.19 -3.56 6.69
CA ASN A 56 7.36 -3.70 5.82
C ASN A 56 7.02 -3.43 4.35
N ILE A 57 5.89 -3.96 3.84
CA ILE A 57 5.44 -3.70 2.48
C ILE A 57 5.13 -2.21 2.29
N GLY A 58 4.37 -1.62 3.20
CA GLY A 58 4.01 -0.20 3.15
C GLY A 58 5.24 0.70 3.17
N TYR A 59 6.17 0.45 4.10
CA TYR A 59 7.42 1.19 4.20
C TYR A 59 8.26 1.09 2.93
N ASN A 60 8.39 -0.11 2.34
CA ASN A 60 9.13 -0.31 1.10
C ASN A 60 8.51 0.44 -0.08
N LEU A 61 7.18 0.49 -0.20
CA LEU A 61 6.49 1.23 -1.27
C LEU A 61 6.71 2.74 -1.17
N VAL A 62 6.66 3.30 0.04
CA VAL A 62 7.00 4.72 0.28
C VAL A 62 8.47 4.95 -0.02
N ARG A 63 9.36 4.07 0.44
CA ARG A 63 10.81 4.17 0.25
C ARG A 63 11.21 4.19 -1.24
N THR A 64 10.54 3.40 -2.08
CA THR A 64 10.80 3.34 -3.52
C THR A 64 10.09 4.43 -4.32
N ALA A 65 9.47 5.42 -3.66
CA ALA A 65 8.74 6.51 -4.32
C ALA A 65 7.60 6.05 -5.25
N ILE A 66 7.05 4.86 -5.01
CA ILE A 66 5.91 4.34 -5.80
C ILE A 66 4.61 5.00 -5.33
N THR A 67 4.53 5.33 -4.04
CA THR A 67 3.30 5.85 -3.44
C THR A 67 3.59 6.75 -2.24
N SER A 68 2.61 7.56 -1.83
CA SER A 68 2.70 8.43 -0.66
C SER A 68 2.33 7.70 0.64
N PRO A 69 2.75 8.21 1.81
CA PRO A 69 2.33 7.68 3.11
C PRO A 69 0.81 7.55 3.27
N ASP A 70 0.03 8.51 2.76
CA ASP A 70 -1.45 8.46 2.83
C ASP A 70 -2.05 7.32 2.01
N ASN A 71 -1.45 7.00 0.86
CA ASN A 71 -1.91 5.88 0.05
C ASN A 71 -1.53 4.54 0.70
N VAL A 72 -0.42 4.48 1.43
CA VAL A 72 -0.08 3.32 2.27
C VAL A 72 -1.03 3.22 3.47
N ALA A 73 -1.38 4.34 4.11
CA ALA A 73 -2.35 4.35 5.20
C ALA A 73 -3.70 3.74 4.77
N ASP A 74 -4.24 4.18 3.63
CA ASP A 74 -5.46 3.60 3.04
C ASP A 74 -5.29 2.12 2.67
N MET A 75 -4.13 1.74 2.11
CA MET A 75 -3.80 0.33 1.83
C MET A 75 -3.82 -0.54 3.10
N LEU A 76 -3.37 0.02 4.23
CA LEU A 76 -3.33 -0.65 5.53
C LEU A 76 -4.67 -0.58 6.28
N GLY A 77 -5.67 0.13 5.77
CA GLY A 77 -6.98 0.30 6.38
C GLY A 77 -7.08 1.45 7.39
N PHE A 78 -6.09 2.35 7.42
CA PHE A 78 -6.11 3.55 8.24
C PHE A 78 -6.66 4.76 7.44
N PRO A 79 -7.31 5.72 8.10
CA PRO A 79 -7.75 6.95 7.45
C PRO A 79 -6.55 7.76 6.96
N LYS A 80 -6.70 8.41 5.79
CA LYS A 80 -5.71 9.36 5.27
C LYS A 80 -5.62 10.58 6.19
N GLN A 81 -4.41 11.06 6.41
CA GLN A 81 -4.15 12.26 7.22
C GLN A 81 -4.36 13.54 6.40
N ASN A 82 -4.22 13.48 5.06
CA ASN A 82 -4.45 14.58 4.13
C ASN A 82 -3.62 15.84 4.42
N THR A 83 -2.42 15.65 4.97
CA THR A 83 -1.41 16.71 5.15
C THR A 83 -0.53 16.81 3.90
N LYS A 84 0.17 17.94 3.71
CA LYS A 84 1.07 18.11 2.56
C LYS A 84 2.20 17.08 2.59
N GLU A 85 2.65 16.75 3.79
CA GLU A 85 3.69 15.79 4.10
C GLU A 85 3.20 14.36 3.81
N SER A 86 2.01 13.98 4.29
CA SER A 86 1.47 12.63 4.08
C SER A 86 1.09 12.33 2.61
N GLN A 87 0.86 13.38 1.81
CA GLN A 87 0.58 13.25 0.37
C GLN A 87 1.83 13.26 -0.51
N ALA A 88 2.99 13.65 0.03
CA ALA A 88 4.24 13.70 -0.72
C ALA A 88 4.75 12.30 -1.09
N ILE A 89 5.44 12.22 -2.22
CA ILE A 89 6.17 11.01 -2.62
C ILE A 89 7.60 11.18 -2.13
N TYR A 90 8.02 10.28 -1.24
CA TYR A 90 9.37 10.28 -0.69
C TYR A 90 10.25 9.34 -1.50
N ILE A 91 11.50 9.74 -1.77
CA ILE A 91 12.54 8.86 -2.30
C ILE A 91 13.51 8.61 -1.15
N SER A 92 13.84 7.35 -0.87
CA SER A 92 14.90 7.07 0.08
C SER A 92 16.25 7.50 -0.50
N ASN A 93 17.00 8.30 0.26
CA ASN A 93 18.35 8.75 -0.10
C ASN A 93 19.42 7.65 -0.12
N ASP A 94 19.05 6.37 -0.06
CA ASP A 94 20.00 5.25 0.10
C ASP A 94 20.65 4.77 -1.20
N LEU A 95 20.28 5.32 -2.38
CA LEU A 95 20.94 4.99 -3.64
C LEU A 95 21.79 6.16 -4.14
N THR A 96 22.96 6.31 -3.50
CA THR A 96 24.08 7.03 -4.12
C THR A 96 24.90 6.04 -4.96
N GLU A 97 25.15 6.36 -6.23
CA GLU A 97 26.09 5.59 -7.06
C GLU A 97 27.48 5.55 -6.37
N ILE A 98 28.10 4.37 -6.31
CA ILE A 98 29.48 4.23 -5.82
C ILE A 98 30.38 5.14 -6.67
N GLY A 99 30.86 6.24 -6.06
CA GLY A 99 31.79 7.19 -6.68
C GLY A 99 31.27 8.60 -6.98
N LYS A 100 29.99 8.93 -6.73
CA LYS A 100 29.41 10.27 -7.05
C LYS A 100 29.13 11.20 -5.87
N LYS A 101 29.65 10.94 -4.67
CA LYS A 101 29.51 11.92 -3.57
C LYS A 101 30.63 12.96 -3.64
N LYS A 102 30.41 14.01 -4.41
CA LYS A 102 31.07 15.31 -4.22
C LYS A 102 30.00 16.39 -4.07
N GLU A 103 29.96 16.92 -2.85
CA GLU A 103 29.43 18.24 -2.47
C GLU A 103 27.91 18.38 -2.43
N THR A 104 27.26 19.03 -1.46
CA THR A 104 27.58 19.59 -0.14
C THR A 104 26.25 20.17 0.32
N ASP A 105 25.84 19.94 1.56
CA ASP A 105 24.99 20.92 2.25
C ASP A 105 25.31 20.87 3.75
N SER A 106 26.43 21.51 4.08
CA SER A 106 26.47 22.64 5.01
C SER A 106 25.28 22.83 5.96
N SER A 107 24.91 21.85 6.79
CA SER A 107 23.88 22.09 7.82
C SER A 107 24.16 21.53 9.22
N LEU A 108 25.33 20.95 9.49
CA LEU A 108 25.70 20.59 10.87
C LEU A 108 27.20 20.82 11.09
N GLY A 109 27.62 22.10 11.03
CA GLY A 109 28.80 22.55 11.77
C GLY A 109 28.41 22.58 13.24
N GLY A 110 29.05 21.70 14.02
CA GLY A 110 28.67 21.39 15.40
C GLY A 110 28.68 22.59 16.33
N GLY A 111 27.79 22.53 17.32
CA GLY A 111 27.93 23.29 18.54
C GLY A 111 29.17 22.83 19.31
N ASP A 112 29.86 23.82 19.87
CA ASP A 112 30.83 23.82 20.98
C ASP A 112 31.94 22.77 21.00
N GLU A 113 33.18 23.20 20.75
CA GLU A 113 34.32 22.89 21.62
C GLU A 113 35.28 24.10 21.69
N THR A 114 35.23 24.82 22.82
CA THR A 114 36.30 25.63 23.50
C THR A 114 37.08 26.70 22.75
#